data_AF-A0A538B123-F1
#
_entry.id   AF-A0A538B123-F1
#
_cell.length_a   1.000
_cell.length_b   1.000
_cell.length_c   1.000
_cell.angle_alpha   90.00
_cell.angle_beta   90.00
_cell.angle_gamma   90.00
#
_symmetry.space_group_name_H-M   'P 1'
#
loop_
_entity.id
_entity.type
_entity.pdbx_description
1 polymer ?
#
loop_
_entity_poly.entity_id
_entity_poly.type
_entity_poly.pdbx_seq_one_letter_code
_entity_poly.pdbx_strand_id
1 'polypeptide(L)'
;MGPQPDAWDRDQDRSRDEHGGGHHPRGQGGDRARSGRGFGLGYSAGGMKGQVVLRTIGLVGVVSLVAAGCTGGAAGGDKAGGGGEPIVLRMANGYGYLDGEPAVAYFVERVGELSNGRIHVEVVDDWVKDSAPGFEQQIVKDVAAGKADLAWVGTRVFDTLGVNGFQALTAPMLIDSYPLQQAVIESDIPGRMLASLGALDVTGLAVLADGLRKPVAVERPLLGPSGWRGITFAAIRSQGQADSIRALGAQPSDLWSHPLEEALDEGKVQGREMSVRSYFLGNLYSFAPYVTANVNLWPQTDVLLANPARLSGLTDHERVWLHQAAEEAAAHSTSLVQSDAEVLPAACEAGGRFANASEADLSALRQAFAPVYAHLEQDPQTRAFIQQIQQLKQSTPAGPALVIPPKCTGPALREHPPGVGESVAKIPNGVYRADVSEQFLLDAGLSATEARDQGGILTIILEPGRATFRTKSDHGPVPDCGTDVSYDGERVSFAADYGIQCGTASDRLLFSARWTLANGELRFAQIEPDDLFDRTVWGAKPWKKIA
;
A
#
# COMPACT_ATOMS: atom_id res chain seq x y z
N MET A 1 -17.91 46.22 -40.10
CA MET A 1 -18.14 45.53 -41.40
C MET A 1 -16.98 44.57 -41.59
N GLY A 2 -17.28 43.28 -41.76
CA GLY A 2 -16.30 42.18 -41.87
C GLY A 2 -15.48 42.20 -43.17
N PRO A 3 -14.73 41.12 -43.48
CA PRO A 3 -15.31 39.77 -43.64
C PRO A 3 -14.58 38.61 -42.93
N GLN A 4 -15.24 37.46 -43.05
CA GLN A 4 -15.12 36.14 -42.41
C GLN A 4 -13.96 35.23 -42.90
N PRO A 5 -13.76 34.08 -42.21
CA PRO A 5 -12.70 33.09 -42.44
C PRO A 5 -13.12 31.91 -43.34
N ASP A 6 -12.12 31.19 -43.86
CA ASP A 6 -12.28 30.00 -44.70
C ASP A 6 -12.76 28.76 -43.92
N ALA A 7 -13.69 28.06 -44.56
CA ALA A 7 -14.40 26.88 -44.10
C ALA A 7 -13.87 25.63 -44.80
N TRP A 8 -13.74 24.51 -44.10
CA TRP A 8 -13.87 23.17 -44.68
C TRP A 8 -14.34 22.17 -43.63
N ASP A 9 -15.64 21.87 -43.64
CA ASP A 9 -16.20 20.62 -43.13
C ASP A 9 -17.45 20.26 -43.96
N ARG A 10 -17.63 18.95 -44.20
CA ARG A 10 -18.73 18.23 -44.90
C ARG A 10 -18.69 18.09 -46.42
N ASP A 11 -18.52 16.84 -46.87
CA ASP A 11 -19.60 16.03 -47.51
C ASP A 11 -19.16 14.55 -47.56
N GLN A 12 -19.89 13.63 -46.90
CA GLN A 12 -20.97 12.76 -47.42
C GLN A 12 -20.52 11.54 -48.25
N ASP A 13 -20.54 10.38 -47.57
CA ASP A 13 -21.37 9.20 -47.86
C ASP A 13 -21.90 9.01 -49.31
N ARG A 14 -21.40 8.00 -50.04
CA ARG A 14 -22.18 6.84 -50.59
C ARG A 14 -21.52 6.09 -51.76
N SER A 15 -21.88 4.80 -51.82
CA SER A 15 -21.82 3.78 -52.91
C SER A 15 -20.56 2.87 -52.92
N ARG A 16 -20.69 1.57 -52.56
CA ARG A 16 -21.17 0.38 -53.34
C ARG A 16 -20.22 0.07 -54.53
N ASP A 17 -19.74 -1.13 -54.84
CA ASP A 17 -20.16 -2.52 -54.57
C ASP A 17 -19.01 -3.50 -55.01
N GLU A 18 -19.10 -4.78 -54.60
CA GLU A 18 -18.53 -6.03 -55.23
C GLU A 18 -17.01 -6.33 -55.12
N HIS A 19 -16.48 -7.55 -54.88
CA HIS A 19 -16.98 -8.95 -54.89
C HIS A 19 -16.09 -9.94 -54.09
N GLY A 20 -16.73 -11.00 -53.53
CA GLY A 20 -16.27 -12.42 -53.50
C GLY A 20 -15.34 -12.89 -52.36
N GLY A 21 -15.47 -14.07 -51.73
CA GLY A 21 -16.41 -15.20 -51.83
C GLY A 21 -15.89 -16.41 -51.02
N GLY A 22 -16.79 -17.31 -50.57
CA GLY A 22 -16.51 -18.63 -49.96
C GLY A 22 -17.48 -18.99 -48.81
N HIS A 23 -18.58 -19.72 -49.01
CA HIS A 23 -18.74 -21.21 -48.90
C HIS A 23 -18.24 -21.79 -47.56
N HIS A 24 -18.97 -22.53 -46.70
CA HIS A 24 -20.12 -23.46 -46.83
C HIS A 24 -20.66 -23.81 -45.39
N PRO A 25 -21.54 -24.80 -45.12
CA PRO A 25 -23.00 -24.70 -45.02
C PRO A 25 -23.66 -25.04 -43.64
N ARG A 26 -24.99 -24.87 -43.62
CA ARG A 26 -25.99 -25.25 -42.60
C ARG A 26 -26.20 -26.78 -42.44
N GLY A 27 -26.72 -27.17 -41.27
CA GLY A 27 -27.60 -28.34 -41.05
C GLY A 27 -28.01 -28.44 -39.57
N GLN A 28 -29.14 -27.85 -39.15
CA GLN A 28 -30.47 -28.45 -38.98
C GLN A 28 -30.64 -29.40 -37.79
N GLY A 29 -31.63 -29.08 -36.95
CA GLY A 29 -32.59 -30.08 -36.45
C GLY A 29 -32.92 -30.00 -34.95
N GLY A 30 -34.16 -29.61 -34.61
CA GLY A 30 -34.79 -30.06 -33.35
C GLY A 30 -35.75 -29.11 -32.65
N ASP A 31 -36.95 -28.90 -33.22
CA ASP A 31 -38.11 -28.35 -32.51
C ASP A 31 -38.61 -29.28 -31.39
N ARG A 32 -39.00 -28.72 -30.23
CA ARG A 32 -40.38 -28.76 -29.67
C ARG A 32 -40.45 -28.22 -28.23
N ALA A 33 -41.16 -27.09 -28.07
CA ALA A 33 -42.27 -26.80 -27.14
C ALA A 33 -42.27 -27.46 -25.73
N ARG A 34 -42.57 -26.81 -24.59
CA ARG A 34 -43.77 -25.98 -24.28
C ARG A 34 -43.72 -25.43 -22.84
N SER A 35 -44.50 -24.36 -22.59
CA SER A 35 -45.03 -23.84 -21.29
C SER A 35 -44.05 -23.11 -20.36
N GLY A 36 -44.36 -21.96 -19.77
CA GLY A 36 -45.54 -21.12 -19.83
C GLY A 36 -45.47 -20.00 -18.78
N ARG A 37 -46.12 -18.87 -19.09
CA ARG A 37 -46.59 -17.78 -18.21
C ARG A 37 -45.53 -16.84 -17.61
N GLY A 38 -45.31 -15.73 -18.32
CA GLY A 38 -44.95 -14.45 -17.72
C GLY A 38 -46.20 -13.55 -17.64
N PHE A 39 -46.43 -12.94 -16.49
CA PHE A 39 -47.30 -11.78 -16.33
C PHE A 39 -46.40 -10.60 -15.94
N GLY A 40 -46.40 -9.56 -16.77
CA GLY A 40 -45.71 -8.31 -16.51
C GLY A 40 -46.59 -7.33 -15.74
N LEU A 41 -45.94 -6.31 -15.17
CA LEU A 41 -46.55 -5.03 -14.85
C LEU A 41 -45.52 -3.94 -15.20
N GLY A 42 -45.91 -3.05 -16.10
CA GLY A 42 -45.14 -1.88 -16.52
C GLY A 42 -45.29 -0.71 -15.55
N TYR A 43 -44.27 0.15 -15.53
CA TYR A 43 -44.30 1.45 -14.90
C TYR A 43 -44.52 2.54 -15.96
N SER A 44 -45.48 3.44 -15.68
CA SER A 44 -45.77 4.65 -16.45
C SER A 44 -45.28 5.88 -15.68
N ALA A 45 -44.74 6.85 -16.40
CA ALA A 45 -44.22 8.12 -15.90
C ALA A 45 -45.31 9.21 -15.78
N GLY A 46 -45.11 10.18 -14.87
CA GLY A 46 -45.95 11.39 -14.80
C GLY A 46 -45.59 12.41 -13.69
N GLY A 47 -44.79 13.41 -14.07
CA GLY A 47 -44.91 14.87 -13.78
C GLY A 47 -45.32 15.48 -12.42
N MET A 48 -44.35 16.19 -11.81
CA MET A 48 -44.35 17.53 -11.15
C MET A 48 -45.64 18.18 -10.57
N LYS A 49 -45.57 18.64 -9.30
CA LYS A 49 -45.47 20.06 -8.85
C LYS A 49 -45.62 20.16 -7.32
N GLY A 50 -44.94 21.15 -6.71
CA GLY A 50 -44.63 21.20 -5.29
C GLY A 50 -45.69 21.80 -4.35
N GLN A 51 -45.33 21.89 -3.06
CA GLN A 51 -45.51 23.06 -2.19
C GLN A 51 -44.86 22.82 -0.82
N VAL A 52 -44.22 23.87 -0.32
CA VAL A 52 -43.59 24.00 1.00
C VAL A 52 -44.66 24.30 2.04
N VAL A 53 -44.67 23.58 3.17
CA VAL A 53 -45.30 24.05 4.42
C VAL A 53 -44.42 23.62 5.61
N LEU A 54 -43.75 24.60 6.21
CA LEU A 54 -43.26 24.58 7.58
C LEU A 54 -44.45 24.47 8.54
N ARG A 55 -44.35 23.66 9.62
CA ARG A 55 -44.78 24.06 10.98
C ARG A 55 -44.55 23.00 12.07
N THR A 56 -43.74 23.41 13.04
CA THR A 56 -43.98 23.37 14.50
C THR A 56 -43.55 22.14 15.30
N ILE A 57 -42.54 22.40 16.13
CA ILE A 57 -42.05 21.71 17.32
C ILE A 57 -43.16 21.57 18.38
N GLY A 58 -43.30 20.38 18.97
CA GLY A 58 -44.23 20.10 20.08
C GLY A 58 -43.65 19.10 21.09
N LEU A 59 -43.31 19.64 22.26
CA LEU A 59 -42.84 19.10 23.55
C LEU A 59 -43.25 17.66 23.98
N VAL A 60 -42.24 16.94 24.51
CA VAL A 60 -42.12 16.32 25.85
C VAL A 60 -43.34 15.64 26.49
N GLY A 61 -43.17 14.35 26.81
CA GLY A 61 -43.96 13.63 27.81
C GLY A 61 -43.39 12.23 28.12
N VAL A 62 -42.29 12.15 28.88
CA VAL A 62 -41.83 10.89 29.48
C VAL A 62 -42.32 10.86 30.92
N VAL A 63 -43.28 9.97 31.21
CA VAL A 63 -43.69 9.61 32.56
C VAL A 63 -43.10 8.23 32.86
N SER A 64 -42.18 8.19 33.82
CA SER A 64 -41.65 6.98 34.43
C SER A 64 -42.70 6.33 35.34
N LEU A 65 -42.86 5.01 35.27
CA LEU A 65 -43.56 4.23 36.29
C LEU A 65 -42.75 2.96 36.61
N VAL A 66 -42.31 2.91 37.86
CA VAL A 66 -41.60 1.81 38.52
C VAL A 66 -42.63 0.95 39.26
N ALA A 67 -42.55 -0.38 39.12
CA ALA A 67 -42.97 -1.38 40.11
C ALA A 67 -42.39 -2.75 39.64
N ALA A 68 -41.34 -3.30 40.25
CA ALA A 68 -41.28 -4.04 41.52
C ALA A 68 -41.81 -5.49 41.44
N GLY A 69 -40.86 -6.45 41.44
CA GLY A 69 -40.89 -7.67 42.27
C GLY A 69 -41.62 -8.91 41.76
N CYS A 70 -40.88 -10.02 41.57
CA CYS A 70 -41.03 -11.25 42.37
C CYS A 70 -40.00 -12.33 41.99
N THR A 71 -39.52 -12.99 43.04
CA THR A 71 -38.63 -14.16 43.07
C THR A 71 -39.31 -15.42 42.55
N GLY A 72 -38.59 -16.23 41.77
CA GLY A 72 -39.01 -17.59 41.42
C GLY A 72 -37.89 -18.36 40.70
N GLY A 73 -37.22 -19.26 41.42
CA GLY A 73 -36.29 -20.21 40.81
C GLY A 73 -37.05 -21.36 40.16
N ALA A 74 -36.76 -21.61 38.88
CA ALA A 74 -36.90 -22.92 38.23
C ALA A 74 -36.12 -22.92 36.91
N ALA A 75 -35.17 -23.84 36.82
CA ALA A 75 -34.73 -24.62 35.66
C ALA A 75 -34.74 -24.01 34.25
N GLY A 76 -33.56 -24.07 33.63
CA GLY A 76 -33.40 -24.64 32.29
C GLY A 76 -33.97 -23.83 31.14
N GLY A 77 -33.22 -22.82 30.73
CA GLY A 77 -33.41 -22.16 29.44
C GLY A 77 -32.08 -21.68 28.93
N ASP A 78 -31.37 -22.56 28.21
CA ASP A 78 -30.27 -22.15 27.33
C ASP A 78 -30.82 -21.11 26.35
N LYS A 79 -30.58 -19.84 26.67
CA LYS A 79 -30.70 -18.75 25.69
C LYS A 79 -29.41 -18.70 24.88
N ALA A 80 -29.18 -19.74 24.09
CA ALA A 80 -28.29 -19.66 22.94
C ALA A 80 -28.95 -18.74 21.91
N GLY A 81 -28.44 -17.51 21.77
CA GLY A 81 -28.91 -16.59 20.72
C GLY A 81 -28.89 -15.09 21.03
N GLY A 82 -28.41 -14.66 22.20
CA GLY A 82 -28.12 -13.24 22.45
C GLY A 82 -26.65 -12.96 22.16
N GLY A 83 -26.31 -12.51 20.94
CA GLY A 83 -24.95 -12.02 20.65
C GLY A 83 -24.64 -10.85 21.58
N GLY A 84 -23.67 -11.02 22.48
CA GLY A 84 -23.21 -9.95 23.36
C GLY A 84 -22.73 -8.74 22.57
N GLU A 85 -22.76 -7.55 23.20
CA GLU A 85 -22.35 -6.28 22.60
C GLU A 85 -20.93 -6.36 22.00
N PRO A 86 -20.74 -6.06 20.69
CA PRO A 86 -19.47 -6.29 19.99
C PRO A 86 -18.24 -5.82 20.77
N ILE A 87 -17.20 -6.67 20.82
CA ILE A 87 -15.90 -6.31 21.40
C ILE A 87 -15.12 -5.58 20.32
N VAL A 88 -14.73 -4.33 20.62
CA VAL A 88 -13.82 -3.57 19.77
C VAL A 88 -12.40 -3.68 20.33
N LEU A 89 -11.46 -4.10 19.48
CA LEU A 89 -10.02 -4.13 19.77
C LEU A 89 -9.32 -3.10 18.88
N ARG A 90 -8.72 -2.08 19.48
CA ARG A 90 -7.99 -1.03 18.77
C ARG A 90 -6.59 -1.51 18.40
N MET A 91 -6.30 -1.56 17.11
CA MET A 91 -5.01 -1.97 16.55
C MET A 91 -4.19 -0.75 16.12
N ALA A 92 -3.08 -0.50 16.81
CA ALA A 92 -2.18 0.62 16.52
C ALA A 92 -1.16 0.26 15.44
N ASN A 93 -0.86 1.23 14.57
CA ASN A 93 0.25 1.15 13.62
C ASN A 93 0.87 2.51 13.35
N GLY A 94 2.01 2.53 12.64
CA GLY A 94 2.62 3.78 12.18
C GLY A 94 2.90 3.85 10.69
N TYR A 95 2.53 2.85 9.90
CA TYR A 95 2.87 2.74 8.48
C TYR A 95 1.77 3.26 7.54
N GLY A 96 0.71 3.84 8.09
CA GLY A 96 -0.47 4.30 7.36
C GLY A 96 -1.51 3.19 7.22
N TYR A 97 -2.15 3.13 6.05
CA TYR A 97 -3.36 2.33 5.81
C TYR A 97 -3.12 0.82 5.69
N LEU A 98 -4.14 0.06 6.12
CA LEU A 98 -4.18 -1.41 6.11
C LEU A 98 -3.93 -2.06 4.73
N ASP A 99 -4.28 -1.39 3.63
CA ASP A 99 -4.12 -1.91 2.25
C ASP A 99 -2.64 -2.11 1.84
N GLY A 100 -1.72 -1.44 2.55
CA GLY A 100 -0.29 -1.65 2.41
C GLY A 100 0.18 -3.01 2.91
N GLU A 101 -0.57 -3.62 3.84
CA GLU A 101 -0.17 -4.72 4.71
C GLU A 101 -1.13 -5.93 4.58
N PRO A 102 -1.08 -6.68 3.47
CA PRO A 102 -2.13 -7.64 3.12
C PRO A 102 -2.28 -8.80 4.13
N ALA A 103 -1.21 -9.20 4.82
CA ALA A 103 -1.28 -10.21 5.88
C ALA A 103 -1.99 -9.69 7.14
N VAL A 104 -1.85 -8.40 7.46
CA VAL A 104 -2.56 -7.76 8.57
C VAL A 104 -4.03 -7.55 8.19
N ALA A 105 -4.30 -7.14 6.94
CA ALA A 105 -5.66 -7.05 6.41
C ALA A 105 -6.41 -8.39 6.51
N TYR A 106 -5.74 -9.48 6.11
CA TYR A 106 -6.26 -10.83 6.24
C TYR A 106 -6.55 -11.21 7.71
N PHE A 107 -5.67 -10.88 8.65
CA PHE A 107 -5.92 -11.09 10.07
C PHE A 107 -7.19 -10.37 10.55
N VAL A 108 -7.34 -9.09 10.22
CA VAL A 108 -8.50 -8.27 10.60
C VAL A 108 -9.80 -8.86 10.06
N GLU A 109 -9.82 -9.23 8.77
CA GLU A 109 -10.96 -9.90 8.14
C GLU A 109 -11.29 -11.21 8.87
N ARG A 110 -10.27 -12.03 9.12
CA ARG A 110 -10.46 -13.36 9.68
C ARG A 110 -10.95 -13.36 11.11
N VAL A 111 -10.54 -12.39 11.92
CA VAL A 111 -11.11 -12.16 13.27
C VAL A 111 -12.62 -11.89 13.17
N GLY A 112 -13.05 -11.05 12.22
CA GLY A 112 -14.46 -10.75 12.00
C GLY A 112 -15.26 -12.00 11.60
N GLU A 113 -14.73 -12.80 10.69
CA GLU A 113 -15.39 -14.03 10.21
C GLU A 113 -15.48 -15.12 11.28
N LEU A 114 -14.36 -15.46 11.92
CA LEU A 114 -14.30 -16.51 12.96
C LEU A 114 -15.20 -16.19 14.15
N SER A 115 -15.31 -14.91 14.49
CA SER A 115 -16.12 -14.43 15.59
C SER A 115 -17.58 -14.13 15.18
N ASN A 116 -17.94 -14.28 13.90
CA ASN A 116 -19.25 -13.89 13.37
C ASN A 116 -19.64 -12.45 13.76
N GLY A 117 -18.68 -11.52 13.64
CA GLY A 117 -18.82 -10.10 14.00
C GLY A 117 -18.80 -9.80 15.49
N ARG A 118 -18.54 -10.79 16.35
CA ARG A 118 -18.46 -10.60 17.81
C ARG A 118 -17.23 -9.79 18.22
N ILE A 119 -16.11 -9.96 17.51
CA ILE A 119 -14.88 -9.19 17.68
C ILE A 119 -14.68 -8.33 16.43
N HIS A 120 -14.51 -7.04 16.63
CA HIS A 120 -14.17 -6.08 15.60
C HIS A 120 -12.79 -5.49 15.89
N VAL A 121 -11.87 -5.57 14.92
CA VAL A 121 -10.57 -4.92 15.02
C VAL A 121 -10.69 -3.55 14.36
N GLU A 122 -10.59 -2.49 15.16
CA GLU A 122 -10.54 -1.11 14.68
C GLU A 122 -9.06 -0.75 14.46
N VAL A 123 -8.65 -0.67 13.20
CA VAL A 123 -7.30 -0.20 12.85
C VAL A 123 -7.26 1.32 13.02
N VAL A 124 -6.30 1.79 13.81
CA VAL A 124 -6.05 3.21 14.04
C VAL A 124 -4.74 3.56 13.34
N ASP A 125 -4.88 4.09 12.13
CA ASP A 125 -3.77 4.59 11.33
C ASP A 125 -3.10 5.79 11.99
N ASP A 126 -1.82 5.98 11.70
CA ASP A 126 -1.00 7.07 12.25
C ASP A 126 -1.01 7.16 13.80
N TRP A 127 -1.19 6.02 14.49
CA TRP A 127 -1.19 5.98 15.97
C TRP A 127 0.05 6.67 16.54
N VAL A 128 1.21 6.30 15.98
CA VAL A 128 2.40 7.14 15.98
C VAL A 128 2.84 7.26 14.54
N LYS A 129 2.84 8.48 14.00
CA LYS A 129 3.32 8.77 12.64
C LYS A 129 4.72 8.19 12.45
N ASP A 130 4.94 7.51 11.33
CA ASP A 130 6.25 6.96 10.95
C ASP A 130 7.38 8.00 10.96
N SER A 131 7.09 9.25 10.59
CA SER A 131 8.01 10.39 10.67
C SER A 131 8.53 10.69 12.09
N ALA A 132 7.90 10.16 13.14
CA ALA A 132 8.37 10.32 14.51
C ALA A 132 9.56 9.39 14.79
N PRO A 133 10.68 9.93 15.33
CA PRO A 133 11.82 9.10 15.72
C PRO A 133 11.42 8.00 16.70
N GLY A 134 11.58 6.74 16.26
CA GLY A 134 11.29 5.57 17.07
C GLY A 134 9.79 5.27 17.25
N PHE A 135 8.97 5.54 16.24
CA PHE A 135 7.53 5.32 16.28
C PHE A 135 7.14 3.88 16.67
N GLU A 136 7.80 2.85 16.12
CA GLU A 136 7.49 1.45 16.47
C GLU A 136 7.83 1.13 17.92
N GLN A 137 8.94 1.67 18.43
CA GLN A 137 9.28 1.53 19.85
C GLN A 137 8.20 2.15 20.74
N GLN A 138 7.61 3.27 20.30
CA GLN A 138 6.50 3.90 21.01
C GLN A 138 5.22 3.07 20.92
N ILE A 139 4.89 2.50 19.76
CA ILE A 139 3.73 1.62 19.58
C ILE A 139 3.81 0.39 20.50
N VAL A 140 4.96 -0.28 20.57
CA VAL A 140 5.16 -1.43 21.47
C VAL A 140 4.92 -1.01 22.93
N LYS A 141 5.47 0.14 23.35
CA LYS A 141 5.26 0.67 24.71
C LYS A 141 3.80 1.04 24.99
N ASP A 142 3.09 1.56 24.00
CA ASP A 142 1.69 1.94 24.14
C ASP A 142 0.78 0.71 24.27
N VAL A 143 1.08 -0.38 23.56
CA VAL A 143 0.39 -1.67 23.77
C VAL A 143 0.74 -2.25 25.15
N ALA A 144 2.01 -2.24 25.57
CA ALA A 144 2.40 -2.70 26.91
C ALA A 144 1.65 -1.93 28.01
N ALA A 145 1.51 -0.61 27.85
CA ALA A 145 0.79 0.27 28.75
C ALA A 145 -0.75 0.17 28.66
N GLY A 146 -1.29 -0.60 27.70
CA GLY A 146 -2.73 -0.80 27.49
C GLY A 146 -3.44 0.41 26.88
N LYS A 147 -2.71 1.32 26.20
CA LYS A 147 -3.33 2.42 25.44
C LYS A 147 -3.93 1.94 24.12
N ALA A 148 -3.31 0.93 23.50
CA ALA A 148 -3.82 0.18 22.36
C ALA A 148 -3.98 -1.30 22.76
N ASP A 149 -4.95 -1.98 22.15
CA ASP A 149 -5.26 -3.38 22.45
C ASP A 149 -4.36 -4.33 21.67
N LEU A 150 -4.17 -4.01 20.39
CA LEU A 150 -3.37 -4.73 19.42
C LEU A 150 -2.40 -3.76 18.71
N ALA A 151 -1.39 -4.28 18.04
CA ALA A 151 -0.60 -3.54 17.06
C ALA A 151 0.08 -4.49 16.08
N TRP A 152 0.64 -3.92 15.00
CA TRP A 152 1.73 -4.54 14.26
C TRP A 152 2.94 -3.61 14.17
N VAL A 153 4.13 -4.21 14.21
CA VAL A 153 5.44 -3.54 14.07
C VAL A 153 6.42 -4.48 13.38
N GLY A 154 7.46 -3.93 12.75
CA GLY A 154 8.49 -4.73 12.09
C GLY A 154 9.33 -5.48 13.11
N THR A 155 9.64 -6.75 12.86
CA THR A 155 10.44 -7.61 13.77
C THR A 155 11.79 -7.00 14.15
N ARG A 156 12.37 -6.21 13.25
CA ARG A 156 13.66 -5.52 13.46
C ARG A 156 13.64 -4.53 14.64
N VAL A 157 12.47 -4.02 15.07
CA VAL A 157 12.38 -3.04 16.17
C VAL A 157 12.85 -3.63 17.50
N PHE A 158 12.66 -4.93 17.69
CA PHE A 158 12.83 -5.58 18.99
C PHE A 158 14.28 -5.59 19.48
N ASP A 159 15.27 -5.53 18.58
CA ASP A 159 16.67 -5.43 18.97
C ASP A 159 16.96 -4.14 19.77
N THR A 160 16.38 -3.01 19.36
CA THR A 160 16.50 -1.72 20.05
C THR A 160 15.71 -1.65 21.35
N LEU A 161 14.80 -2.60 21.58
CA LEU A 161 14.04 -2.76 22.82
C LEU A 161 14.66 -3.79 23.77
N GLY A 162 15.82 -4.37 23.40
CA GLY A 162 16.52 -5.35 24.24
C GLY A 162 16.04 -6.79 24.08
N VAL A 163 15.24 -7.08 23.06
CA VAL A 163 14.81 -8.44 22.71
C VAL A 163 15.50 -8.90 21.44
N ASN A 164 16.53 -9.75 21.62
CA ASN A 164 17.36 -10.22 20.51
C ASN A 164 16.76 -11.41 19.74
N GLY A 165 15.65 -12.00 20.22
CA GLY A 165 15.09 -13.23 19.66
C GLY A 165 14.77 -13.17 18.17
N PHE A 166 14.52 -11.98 17.62
CA PHE A 166 14.17 -11.76 16.22
C PHE A 166 15.38 -11.47 15.31
N GLN A 167 16.59 -11.29 15.86
CA GLN A 167 17.76 -10.86 15.08
C GLN A 167 18.18 -11.84 13.97
N ALA A 168 17.81 -13.12 14.09
CA ALA A 168 18.03 -14.08 13.00
C ALA A 168 17.23 -13.74 11.73
N LEU A 169 16.06 -13.09 11.85
CA LEU A 169 15.27 -12.64 10.70
C LEU A 169 15.90 -11.42 10.01
N THR A 170 16.73 -10.63 10.71
CA THR A 170 17.42 -9.47 10.15
C THR A 170 18.85 -9.80 9.69
N ALA A 171 19.28 -11.06 9.84
CA ALA A 171 20.60 -11.51 9.42
C ALA A 171 20.77 -11.36 7.89
N PRO A 172 21.81 -10.64 7.43
CA PRO A 172 21.91 -10.25 6.02
C PRO A 172 22.13 -11.47 5.12
N MET A 173 21.33 -11.56 4.04
CA MET A 173 21.32 -12.64 3.04
C MET A 173 21.09 -14.04 3.61
N LEU A 174 20.55 -14.17 4.83
CA LEU A 174 20.22 -15.47 5.42
C LEU A 174 18.96 -16.06 4.76
N ILE A 175 17.85 -15.36 4.91
CA ILE A 175 16.57 -15.64 4.26
C ILE A 175 16.53 -14.85 2.95
N ASP A 176 16.83 -15.53 1.84
CA ASP A 176 17.06 -14.91 0.54
C ASP A 176 16.12 -15.42 -0.56
N SER A 177 15.03 -16.10 -0.19
CA SER A 177 13.98 -16.51 -1.12
C SER A 177 12.62 -16.59 -0.43
N TYR A 178 11.54 -16.36 -1.19
CA TYR A 178 10.18 -16.50 -0.68
C TYR A 178 9.86 -17.92 -0.18
N PRO A 179 10.29 -19.00 -0.87
CA PRO A 179 10.13 -20.35 -0.31
C PRO A 179 10.82 -20.54 1.04
N LEU A 180 12.04 -19.99 1.21
CA LEU A 180 12.74 -20.09 2.49
C LEU A 180 12.04 -19.25 3.57
N GLN A 181 11.59 -18.04 3.23
CA GLN A 181 10.81 -17.21 4.13
C GLN A 181 9.56 -17.94 4.60
N GLN A 182 8.80 -18.56 3.69
CA GLN A 182 7.64 -19.38 4.01
C GLN A 182 8.00 -20.54 4.95
N ALA A 183 9.04 -21.31 4.61
CA ALA A 183 9.49 -22.43 5.44
C ALA A 183 9.91 -21.99 6.86
N VAL A 184 10.45 -20.78 7.01
CA VAL A 184 10.78 -20.21 8.32
C VAL A 184 9.51 -19.82 9.08
N ILE A 185 8.54 -19.17 8.44
CA ILE A 185 7.25 -18.80 9.06
C ILE A 185 6.47 -20.05 9.50
N GLU A 186 6.49 -21.13 8.72
CA GLU A 186 5.81 -22.40 9.03
C GLU A 186 6.54 -23.26 10.07
N SER A 187 7.75 -22.89 10.47
CA SER A 187 8.56 -23.64 11.44
C SER A 187 8.19 -23.33 12.89
N ASP A 188 8.89 -23.95 13.85
CA ASP A 188 8.76 -23.64 15.27
C ASP A 188 9.56 -22.38 15.71
N ILE A 189 10.28 -21.75 14.78
CA ILE A 189 11.12 -20.58 15.05
C ILE A 189 10.26 -19.37 15.48
N PRO A 190 9.22 -18.94 14.73
CA PRO A 190 8.40 -17.79 15.11
C PRO A 190 7.78 -17.92 16.49
N GLY A 191 7.24 -19.09 16.85
CA GLY A 191 6.65 -19.32 18.18
C GLY A 191 7.65 -19.08 19.32
N ARG A 192 8.91 -19.53 19.14
CA ARG A 192 9.98 -19.27 20.12
C ARG A 192 10.44 -17.81 20.13
N MET A 193 10.39 -17.12 18.99
CA MET A 193 10.66 -15.68 18.93
C MET A 193 9.57 -14.88 19.66
N LEU A 194 8.29 -15.17 19.40
CA LEU A 194 7.14 -14.50 20.03
C LEU A 194 7.15 -14.67 21.56
N ALA A 195 7.58 -15.83 22.06
CA ALA A 195 7.71 -16.07 23.50
C ALA A 195 8.69 -15.09 24.21
N SER A 196 9.66 -14.53 23.49
CA SER A 196 10.61 -13.56 24.07
C SER A 196 10.00 -12.18 24.33
N LEU A 197 8.83 -11.88 23.76
CA LEU A 197 8.15 -10.59 23.91
C LEU A 197 7.53 -10.37 25.29
N GLY A 198 7.40 -11.42 26.10
CA GLY A 198 6.99 -11.27 27.50
C GLY A 198 7.93 -10.37 28.31
N ALA A 199 9.19 -10.19 27.90
CA ALA A 199 10.13 -9.24 28.50
C ALA A 199 9.76 -7.75 28.27
N LEU A 200 8.83 -7.49 27.35
CA LEU A 200 8.34 -6.15 26.99
C LEU A 200 6.88 -5.93 27.45
N ASP A 201 6.34 -6.81 28.29
CA ASP A 201 4.96 -6.77 28.76
C ASP A 201 3.92 -6.77 27.62
N VAL A 202 4.22 -7.45 26.51
CA VAL A 202 3.30 -7.68 25.39
C VAL A 202 3.23 -9.17 25.03
N THR A 203 2.10 -9.59 24.48
CA THR A 203 1.92 -10.95 23.95
C THR A 203 2.07 -10.93 22.44
N GLY A 204 3.02 -11.70 21.89
CA GLY A 204 3.09 -11.95 20.45
C GLY A 204 2.02 -12.93 19.98
N LEU A 205 1.34 -12.61 18.88
CA LEU A 205 0.29 -13.44 18.27
C LEU A 205 0.79 -14.20 17.04
N ALA A 206 1.52 -13.52 16.16
CA ALA A 206 2.06 -14.10 14.93
C ALA A 206 3.27 -13.31 14.42
N VAL A 207 4.13 -13.98 13.66
CA VAL A 207 5.09 -13.34 12.76
C VAL A 207 4.54 -13.47 11.35
N LEU A 208 4.38 -12.35 10.66
CA LEU A 208 3.87 -12.28 9.30
C LEU A 208 5.03 -12.02 8.34
N ALA A 209 5.04 -12.69 7.19
CA ALA A 209 5.97 -12.37 6.11
C ALA A 209 5.41 -11.30 5.17
N ASP A 210 6.31 -10.45 4.68
CA ASP A 210 6.10 -9.56 3.54
C ASP A 210 7.27 -9.70 2.54
N GLY A 211 7.48 -8.75 1.64
CA GLY A 211 8.47 -8.79 0.58
C GLY A 211 9.92 -8.90 1.06
N LEU A 212 10.79 -9.36 0.17
CA LEU A 212 12.23 -9.38 0.41
C LEU A 212 12.83 -8.01 0.11
N ARG A 213 13.61 -7.47 1.06
CA ARG A 213 14.20 -6.13 0.94
C ARG A 213 15.44 -6.19 0.05
N LYS A 214 15.45 -5.35 -0.98
CA LYS A 214 16.52 -5.25 -1.99
C LYS A 214 17.23 -3.90 -1.90
N PRO A 215 18.50 -3.80 -2.35
CA PRO A 215 19.16 -2.52 -2.50
C PRO A 215 18.51 -1.70 -3.62
N VAL A 216 18.01 -0.53 -3.26
CA VAL A 216 17.52 0.53 -4.16
C VAL A 216 18.49 1.70 -4.11
N ALA A 217 18.85 2.29 -5.24
CA ALA A 217 19.92 3.27 -5.34
C ALA A 217 19.63 4.38 -6.35
N VAL A 218 20.25 5.53 -6.11
CA VAL A 218 20.03 6.77 -6.89
C VAL A 218 20.87 6.78 -8.16
N GLU A 219 22.18 6.55 -8.06
CA GLU A 219 23.12 6.75 -9.17
C GLU A 219 23.37 5.53 -10.04
N ARG A 220 23.43 4.36 -9.42
CA ARG A 220 23.79 3.10 -10.09
C ARG A 220 23.37 1.91 -9.23
N PRO A 221 23.18 0.72 -9.82
CA PRO A 221 22.94 -0.50 -9.05
C PRO A 221 24.07 -0.80 -8.06
N LEU A 222 23.72 -1.25 -6.86
CA LEU A 222 24.65 -1.63 -5.80
C LEU A 222 24.97 -3.13 -5.87
N LEU A 223 25.75 -3.51 -6.89
CA LEU A 223 25.98 -4.91 -7.22
C LEU A 223 26.89 -5.64 -6.21
N GLY A 224 27.92 -4.98 -5.69
CA GLY A 224 28.91 -5.56 -4.77
C GLY A 224 29.49 -4.53 -3.82
N PRO A 225 30.35 -4.92 -2.85
CA PRO A 225 30.77 -4.04 -1.75
C PRO A 225 31.42 -2.71 -2.17
N SER A 226 32.06 -2.65 -3.34
CA SER A 226 32.65 -1.41 -3.87
C SER A 226 31.62 -0.31 -4.12
N GLY A 227 30.38 -0.66 -4.48
CA GLY A 227 29.28 0.28 -4.70
C GLY A 227 28.76 0.92 -3.41
N TRP A 228 28.95 0.25 -2.27
CA TRP A 228 28.46 0.69 -0.96
C TRP A 228 29.44 1.60 -0.22
N ARG A 229 30.71 1.67 -0.61
CA ARG A 229 31.71 2.42 0.15
C ARG A 229 31.42 3.92 0.14
N GLY A 230 31.27 4.48 1.34
CA GLY A 230 31.16 5.92 1.56
C GLY A 230 29.79 6.52 1.22
N ILE A 231 28.82 5.71 0.78
CA ILE A 231 27.44 6.19 0.60
C ILE A 231 26.70 6.21 1.94
N THR A 232 25.77 7.14 2.07
CA THR A 232 24.70 7.08 3.07
C THR A 232 23.58 6.21 2.54
N PHE A 233 23.24 5.16 3.26
CA PHE A 233 22.19 4.21 2.89
C PHE A 233 21.14 4.15 3.99
N ALA A 234 19.88 4.37 3.60
CA ALA A 234 18.79 4.46 4.56
C ALA A 234 18.09 3.12 4.80
N ALA A 235 17.80 2.84 6.07
CA ALA A 235 17.00 1.70 6.51
C ALA A 235 16.19 2.10 7.75
N ILE A 236 15.14 1.34 8.05
CA ILE A 236 14.36 1.59 9.26
C ILE A 236 15.22 1.22 10.48
N ARG A 237 15.11 2.01 11.55
CA ARG A 237 15.90 1.85 12.77
C ARG A 237 15.96 0.41 13.30
N SER A 238 17.13 -0.21 13.15
CA SER A 238 17.51 -1.50 13.73
C SER A 238 19.02 -1.56 13.89
N GLN A 239 19.50 -2.19 14.96
CA GLN A 239 20.93 -2.39 15.18
C GLN A 239 21.51 -3.37 14.14
N GLY A 240 20.85 -4.51 13.91
CA GLY A 240 21.32 -5.53 12.97
C GLY A 240 21.40 -5.04 11.52
N GLN A 241 20.42 -4.26 11.07
CA GLN A 241 20.44 -3.66 9.73
C GLN A 241 21.53 -2.58 9.61
N ALA A 242 21.69 -1.75 10.64
CA ALA A 242 22.74 -0.73 10.66
C ALA A 242 24.15 -1.36 10.61
N ASP A 243 24.38 -2.44 11.34
CA ASP A 243 25.66 -3.17 11.31
C ASP A 243 25.91 -3.84 9.96
N SER A 244 24.86 -4.37 9.33
CA SER A 244 24.93 -4.89 7.96
C SER A 244 25.34 -3.83 6.95
N ILE A 245 24.73 -2.64 7.01
CA ILE A 245 25.07 -1.51 6.14
C ILE A 245 26.53 -1.06 6.36
N ARG A 246 26.98 -0.95 7.62
CA ARG A 246 28.37 -0.61 7.96
C ARG A 246 29.36 -1.65 7.46
N ALA A 247 29.01 -2.93 7.51
CA ALA A 247 29.86 -4.03 7.04
C ALA A 247 30.14 -3.94 5.52
N LEU A 248 29.24 -3.33 4.75
CA LEU A 248 29.42 -3.05 3.32
C LEU A 248 30.23 -1.76 3.06
N GLY A 249 30.56 -0.99 4.10
CA GLY A 249 31.31 0.27 4.00
C GLY A 249 30.44 1.51 3.79
N ALA A 250 29.12 1.39 3.94
CA ALA A 250 28.16 2.49 3.89
C ALA A 250 27.89 3.07 5.28
N GLN A 251 27.37 4.29 5.33
CA GLN A 251 26.87 4.93 6.55
C GLN A 251 25.35 4.67 6.66
N PRO A 252 24.86 3.98 7.71
CA PRO A 252 23.43 3.80 7.89
C PRO A 252 22.79 5.14 8.29
N SER A 253 21.73 5.51 7.59
CA SER A 253 20.83 6.59 7.99
C SER A 253 19.51 5.99 8.46
N ASP A 254 19.01 6.47 9.59
CA ASP A 254 17.63 6.22 9.96
C ASP A 254 16.73 7.01 8.99
N LEU A 255 15.73 6.34 8.43
CA LEU A 255 14.83 6.90 7.40
C LEU A 255 14.08 8.16 7.89
N TRP A 256 13.95 8.33 9.21
CA TRP A 256 13.02 9.29 9.84
C TRP A 256 13.63 10.66 10.18
N SER A 257 14.85 10.96 9.71
CA SER A 257 15.52 12.25 9.98
C SER A 257 15.17 13.36 8.98
N HIS A 258 14.60 13.01 7.83
CA HIS A 258 14.24 13.90 6.72
C HIS A 258 13.06 13.29 5.95
N PRO A 259 12.22 14.06 5.25
CA PRO A 259 11.40 13.50 4.18
C PRO A 259 12.34 12.77 3.21
N LEU A 260 12.20 11.45 3.10
CA LEU A 260 13.21 10.61 2.46
C LEU A 260 13.44 11.01 1.00
N GLU A 261 12.39 11.45 0.32
CA GLU A 261 12.45 11.97 -1.04
C GLU A 261 13.38 13.20 -1.11
N GLU A 262 13.24 14.15 -0.17
CA GLU A 262 14.12 15.31 -0.09
C GLU A 262 15.57 14.89 0.19
N ALA A 263 15.79 13.91 1.07
CA ALA A 263 17.13 13.43 1.37
C ALA A 263 17.78 12.71 0.17
N LEU A 264 16.99 12.01 -0.64
CA LEU A 264 17.44 11.39 -1.88
C LEU A 264 17.73 12.45 -2.95
N ASP A 265 16.85 13.45 -3.09
CA ASP A 265 16.98 14.54 -4.06
C ASP A 265 18.17 15.47 -3.78
N GLU A 266 18.35 15.85 -2.51
CA GLU A 266 19.48 16.67 -2.06
C GLU A 266 20.79 15.88 -2.02
N GLY A 267 20.74 14.57 -2.30
CA GLY A 267 21.91 13.68 -2.27
C GLY A 267 22.47 13.50 -0.86
N LYS A 268 21.68 13.67 0.19
CA LYS A 268 22.04 13.31 1.59
C LYS A 268 22.02 11.79 1.80
N VAL A 269 21.15 11.10 1.08
CA VAL A 269 21.03 9.63 1.03
C VAL A 269 21.18 9.19 -0.42
N GLN A 270 21.95 8.11 -0.68
CA GLN A 270 22.18 7.62 -2.06
C GLN A 270 21.59 6.22 -2.33
N GLY A 271 20.98 5.61 -1.33
CA GLY A 271 20.24 4.38 -1.48
C GLY A 271 19.41 4.03 -0.25
N ARG A 272 18.50 3.08 -0.41
CA ARG A 272 17.68 2.53 0.65
C ARG A 272 17.33 1.08 0.36
N GLU A 273 16.88 0.38 1.37
CA GLU A 273 16.29 -0.95 1.23
C GLU A 273 14.79 -0.87 0.95
N MET A 274 14.29 -1.70 0.03
CA MET A 274 12.85 -1.81 -0.25
C MET A 274 12.47 -3.12 -0.95
N SER A 275 11.25 -3.62 -0.77
CA SER A 275 10.69 -4.69 -1.61
C SER A 275 10.31 -4.15 -3.00
N VAL A 276 10.20 -4.98 -4.05
CA VAL A 276 9.83 -4.47 -5.39
C VAL A 276 8.41 -3.89 -5.38
N ARG A 277 7.49 -4.49 -4.62
CA ARG A 277 6.12 -3.98 -4.42
C ARG A 277 6.11 -2.59 -3.81
N SER A 278 6.70 -2.43 -2.63
CA SER A 278 6.69 -1.14 -1.93
C SER A 278 7.52 -0.08 -2.67
N TYR A 279 8.55 -0.49 -3.43
CA TYR A 279 9.29 0.39 -4.34
C TYR A 279 8.38 0.97 -5.43
N PHE A 280 7.51 0.15 -6.01
CA PHE A 280 6.57 0.57 -7.03
C PHE A 280 5.44 1.45 -6.46
N LEU A 281 4.77 0.98 -5.41
CA LEU A 281 3.63 1.69 -4.79
C LEU A 281 4.05 3.04 -4.19
N GLY A 282 5.26 3.13 -3.66
CA GLY A 282 5.82 4.37 -3.11
C GLY A 282 6.43 5.32 -4.14
N ASN A 283 6.33 5.05 -5.45
CA ASN A 283 6.92 5.88 -6.51
C ASN A 283 8.44 6.14 -6.36
N LEU A 284 9.17 5.21 -5.73
CA LEU A 284 10.61 5.39 -5.47
C LEU A 284 11.43 5.47 -6.76
N TYR A 285 10.93 4.91 -7.86
CA TYR A 285 11.61 4.91 -9.16
C TYR A 285 11.88 6.33 -9.70
N SER A 286 11.15 7.34 -9.24
CA SER A 286 11.38 8.74 -9.61
C SER A 286 12.64 9.34 -8.97
N PHE A 287 13.05 8.81 -7.80
CA PHE A 287 14.15 9.36 -6.99
C PHE A 287 15.36 8.42 -6.93
N ALA A 288 15.11 7.11 -6.85
CA ALA A 288 16.10 6.07 -6.70
C ALA A 288 15.84 4.93 -7.72
N PRO A 289 16.13 5.16 -9.01
CA PRO A 289 15.63 4.30 -10.09
C PRO A 289 16.28 2.92 -10.18
N TYR A 290 17.37 2.65 -9.45
CA TYR A 290 18.14 1.41 -9.63
C TYR A 290 17.86 0.38 -8.53
N VAL A 291 17.47 -0.83 -8.92
CA VAL A 291 17.23 -1.96 -8.02
C VAL A 291 18.21 -3.09 -8.32
N THR A 292 18.87 -3.60 -7.28
CA THR A 292 19.72 -4.82 -7.39
C THR A 292 18.86 -6.05 -7.13
N ALA A 293 18.39 -6.68 -8.20
CA ALA A 293 17.26 -7.60 -8.19
C ALA A 293 17.50 -8.94 -7.49
N ASN A 294 18.68 -9.54 -7.68
CA ASN A 294 19.05 -10.84 -7.11
C ASN A 294 19.76 -10.74 -5.74
N VAL A 295 19.76 -9.56 -5.12
CA VAL A 295 20.25 -9.37 -3.75
C VAL A 295 19.05 -9.17 -2.84
N ASN A 296 18.76 -10.18 -2.03
CA ASN A 296 17.80 -10.09 -0.93
C ASN A 296 18.60 -9.84 0.36
N LEU A 297 18.56 -8.61 0.85
CA LEU A 297 19.28 -8.20 2.05
C LEU A 297 18.71 -8.90 3.28
N TRP A 298 17.39 -8.86 3.46
CA TRP A 298 16.65 -9.53 4.53
C TRP A 298 15.15 -9.54 4.19
N PRO A 299 14.34 -10.42 4.80
CA PRO A 299 12.89 -10.38 4.66
C PRO A 299 12.29 -9.20 5.43
N GLN A 300 11.25 -8.57 4.89
CA GLN A 300 10.31 -7.81 5.69
C GLN A 300 9.43 -8.80 6.45
N THR A 301 9.38 -8.65 7.77
CA THR A 301 8.51 -9.43 8.64
C THR A 301 7.97 -8.54 9.75
N ASP A 302 6.71 -8.75 10.09
CA ASP A 302 5.99 -7.98 11.09
C ASP A 302 5.50 -8.89 12.21
N VAL A 303 5.31 -8.35 13.40
CA VAL A 303 4.72 -9.05 14.54
C VAL A 303 3.35 -8.46 14.82
N LEU A 304 2.34 -9.32 14.83
CA LEU A 304 1.06 -9.01 15.49
C LEU A 304 1.27 -9.17 17.00
N LEU A 305 0.98 -8.13 17.78
CA LEU A 305 1.10 -8.14 19.23
C LEU A 305 -0.14 -7.60 19.93
N ALA A 306 -0.34 -8.02 21.17
CA ALA A 306 -1.49 -7.69 21.99
C ALA A 306 -1.09 -7.28 23.41
N ASN A 307 -1.90 -6.42 24.02
CA ASN A 307 -1.80 -6.15 25.44
C ASN A 307 -2.23 -7.42 26.23
N PRO A 308 -1.41 -7.93 27.17
CA PRO A 308 -1.72 -9.15 27.90
C PRO A 308 -3.00 -9.06 28.73
N ALA A 309 -3.27 -7.91 29.35
CA ALA A 309 -4.48 -7.71 30.16
C ALA A 309 -5.74 -7.71 29.28
N ARG A 310 -5.69 -7.07 28.11
CA ARG A 310 -6.80 -7.06 27.14
C ARG A 310 -7.07 -8.46 26.61
N LEU A 311 -6.03 -9.22 26.26
CA LEU A 311 -6.17 -10.61 25.85
C LEU A 311 -6.75 -11.51 26.96
N SER A 312 -6.35 -11.28 28.22
CA SER A 312 -6.88 -12.02 29.38
C SER A 312 -8.35 -11.70 29.69
N GLY A 313 -8.81 -10.50 29.31
CA GLY A 313 -10.20 -10.06 29.49
C GLY A 313 -11.18 -10.69 28.51
N LEU A 314 -10.69 -11.29 27.42
CA LEU A 314 -11.51 -12.08 26.49
C LEU A 314 -11.94 -13.41 27.14
N THR A 315 -13.01 -14.00 26.66
CA THR A 315 -13.36 -15.39 26.98
C THR A 315 -12.40 -16.37 26.29
N ASP A 316 -12.42 -17.64 26.69
CA ASP A 316 -11.61 -18.69 26.04
C ASP A 316 -11.93 -18.81 24.55
N HIS A 317 -13.21 -18.75 24.17
CA HIS A 317 -13.64 -18.82 22.77
C HIS A 317 -13.18 -17.59 21.97
N GLU A 318 -13.31 -16.39 22.54
CA GLU A 318 -12.87 -15.15 21.88
C GLU A 318 -11.34 -15.12 21.68
N ARG A 319 -10.56 -15.63 22.65
CA ARG A 319 -9.12 -15.82 22.49
C ARG A 319 -8.80 -16.83 21.37
N VAL A 320 -9.51 -17.96 21.32
CA VAL A 320 -9.29 -18.99 20.29
C VAL A 320 -9.48 -18.40 18.90
N TRP A 321 -10.53 -17.61 18.65
CA TRP A 321 -10.73 -16.97 17.35
C TRP A 321 -9.61 -16.01 16.99
N LEU A 322 -9.13 -15.20 17.95
CA LEU A 322 -8.04 -14.26 17.72
C LEU A 322 -6.72 -14.98 17.38
N HIS A 323 -6.39 -16.04 18.13
CA HIS A 323 -5.19 -16.84 17.88
C HIS A 323 -5.28 -17.60 16.55
N GLN A 324 -6.44 -18.20 16.25
CA GLN A 324 -6.64 -18.89 14.97
C GLN A 324 -6.52 -17.92 13.79
N ALA A 325 -7.09 -16.70 13.87
CA ALA A 325 -6.91 -15.69 12.84
C ALA A 325 -5.44 -15.31 12.63
N ALA A 326 -4.67 -15.19 13.72
CA ALA A 326 -3.24 -14.87 13.65
C ALA A 326 -2.42 -16.01 13.03
N GLU A 327 -2.73 -17.27 13.38
CA GLU A 327 -2.12 -18.46 12.80
C GLU A 327 -2.40 -18.59 11.30
N GLU A 328 -3.67 -18.38 10.89
CA GLU A 328 -4.06 -18.38 9.48
C GLU A 328 -3.37 -17.25 8.71
N ALA A 329 -3.32 -16.04 9.28
CA ALA A 329 -2.60 -14.91 8.68
C ALA A 329 -1.10 -15.20 8.48
N ALA A 330 -0.44 -15.81 9.46
CA ALA A 330 0.96 -16.22 9.33
C ALA A 330 1.14 -17.24 8.20
N ALA A 331 0.33 -18.29 8.17
CA ALA A 331 0.38 -19.34 7.16
C ALA A 331 0.15 -18.82 5.73
N HIS A 332 -0.70 -17.80 5.58
CA HIS A 332 -1.01 -17.20 4.28
C HIS A 332 -0.09 -16.04 3.88
N SER A 333 0.64 -15.45 4.83
CA SER A 333 1.36 -14.17 4.65
C SER A 333 2.24 -14.11 3.38
N THR A 334 3.06 -15.12 3.08
CA THR A 334 3.91 -15.13 1.88
C THR A 334 3.13 -15.21 0.57
N SER A 335 1.94 -15.81 0.58
CA SER A 335 1.09 -15.95 -0.61
C SER A 335 0.23 -14.72 -0.90
N LEU A 336 0.02 -13.86 0.10
CA LEU A 336 -0.75 -12.63 -0.01
C LEU A 336 0.05 -11.48 -0.65
N VAL A 337 1.37 -11.61 -0.70
CA VAL A 337 2.28 -10.61 -1.27
C VAL A 337 2.46 -10.90 -2.76
N GLN A 338 2.25 -9.89 -3.60
CA GLN A 338 2.59 -9.99 -5.03
C GLN A 338 4.08 -10.27 -5.20
N SER A 339 4.41 -11.23 -6.05
CA SER A 339 5.79 -11.63 -6.29
C SER A 339 6.57 -10.52 -7.00
N ASP A 340 7.89 -10.47 -6.78
CA ASP A 340 8.78 -9.56 -7.52
C ASP A 340 8.60 -9.68 -9.04
N ALA A 341 8.31 -10.89 -9.54
CA ALA A 341 8.11 -11.17 -10.96
C ALA A 341 6.84 -10.54 -11.54
N GLU A 342 5.79 -10.42 -10.73
CA GLU A 342 4.53 -9.78 -11.12
C GLU A 342 4.66 -8.25 -11.13
N VAL A 343 5.37 -7.67 -10.17
CA VAL A 343 5.48 -6.21 -10.03
C VAL A 343 6.56 -5.60 -10.92
N LEU A 344 7.67 -6.31 -11.16
CA LEU A 344 8.83 -5.78 -11.89
C LEU A 344 8.48 -5.15 -13.26
N PRO A 345 7.62 -5.74 -14.11
CA PRO A 345 7.26 -5.14 -15.39
C PRO A 345 6.65 -3.75 -15.23
N ALA A 346 5.69 -3.57 -14.32
CA ALA A 346 5.05 -2.27 -14.07
C ALA A 346 6.06 -1.25 -13.50
N ALA A 347 6.89 -1.66 -12.54
CA ALA A 347 7.94 -0.82 -11.98
C ALA A 347 8.98 -0.38 -13.03
N CYS A 348 9.29 -1.26 -13.99
CA CYS A 348 10.19 -0.97 -15.10
C CYS A 348 9.61 0.04 -16.09
N GLU A 349 8.35 -0.13 -16.48
CA GLU A 349 7.64 0.82 -17.35
C GLU A 349 7.52 2.21 -16.70
N ALA A 350 7.39 2.26 -15.38
CA ALA A 350 7.32 3.50 -14.62
C ALA A 350 8.66 4.24 -14.51
N GLY A 351 9.79 3.58 -14.80
CA GLY A 351 11.13 4.20 -14.80
C GLY A 351 12.21 3.39 -14.07
N GLY A 352 11.82 2.36 -13.33
CA GLY A 352 12.76 1.50 -12.61
C GLY A 352 13.72 0.75 -13.53
N ARG A 353 14.95 0.57 -13.06
CA ARG A 353 16.02 -0.15 -13.73
C ARG A 353 16.59 -1.22 -12.82
N PHE A 354 16.64 -2.43 -13.33
CA PHE A 354 16.99 -3.62 -12.58
C PHE A 354 18.30 -4.18 -13.09
N ALA A 355 19.16 -4.62 -12.17
CA ALA A 355 20.39 -5.31 -12.48
C ALA A 355 20.65 -6.44 -11.50
N ASN A 356 21.37 -7.46 -11.96
CA ASN A 356 21.81 -8.57 -11.12
C ASN A 356 23.29 -8.41 -10.75
N ALA A 357 23.60 -8.63 -9.49
CA ALA A 357 24.96 -8.87 -9.01
C ALA A 357 25.50 -10.17 -9.62
N SER A 358 26.79 -10.20 -9.94
CA SER A 358 27.44 -11.44 -10.38
C SER A 358 27.63 -12.41 -9.21
N GLU A 359 27.90 -13.69 -9.47
CA GLU A 359 28.24 -14.66 -8.40
C GLU A 359 29.46 -14.21 -7.58
N ALA A 360 30.44 -13.57 -8.22
CA ALA A 360 31.59 -13.01 -7.52
C ALA A 360 31.19 -11.86 -6.59
N ASP A 361 30.28 -10.98 -7.04
CA ASP A 361 29.76 -9.89 -6.20
C ASP A 361 28.90 -10.42 -5.05
N LEU A 362 28.03 -11.39 -5.30
CA LEU A 362 27.24 -12.06 -4.27
C LEU A 362 28.13 -12.72 -3.20
N SER A 363 29.20 -13.39 -3.63
CA SER A 363 30.21 -13.96 -2.72
C SER A 363 30.90 -12.87 -1.90
N ALA A 364 31.29 -11.76 -2.53
CA ALA A 364 31.93 -10.64 -1.86
C ALA A 364 30.99 -9.93 -0.85
N LEU A 365 29.70 -9.79 -1.15
CA LEU A 365 28.69 -9.29 -0.23
C LEU A 365 28.58 -10.19 1.00
N ARG A 366 28.41 -11.51 0.80
CA ARG A 366 28.34 -12.49 1.89
C ARG A 366 29.59 -12.46 2.78
N GLN A 367 30.78 -12.33 2.17
CA GLN A 367 32.03 -12.24 2.90
C GLN A 367 32.10 -10.95 3.74
N ALA A 368 31.64 -9.83 3.20
CA ALA A 368 31.60 -8.55 3.93
C ALA A 368 30.73 -8.63 5.19
N PHE A 369 29.66 -9.44 5.19
CA PHE A 369 28.80 -9.63 6.35
C PHE A 369 29.35 -10.58 7.43
N ALA A 370 30.51 -11.22 7.24
CA ALA A 370 31.07 -12.14 8.24
C ALA A 370 31.18 -11.56 9.67
N PRO A 371 31.57 -10.28 9.88
CA PRO A 371 31.58 -9.67 11.21
C PRO A 371 30.18 -9.54 11.84
N VAL A 372 29.14 -9.35 11.03
CA VAL A 372 27.75 -9.26 11.48
C VAL A 372 27.30 -10.61 12.03
N TYR A 373 27.53 -11.69 11.28
CA TYR A 373 27.24 -13.05 11.76
C TYR A 373 28.03 -13.38 13.04
N ALA A 374 29.31 -13.02 13.09
CA ALA A 374 30.12 -13.22 14.30
C ALA A 374 29.58 -12.46 15.52
N HIS A 375 28.92 -11.31 15.33
CA HIS A 375 28.24 -10.59 16.40
C HIS A 375 26.90 -11.24 16.77
N LEU A 376 26.04 -11.52 15.79
CA LEU A 376 24.73 -12.15 16.00
C LEU A 376 24.85 -13.50 16.71
N GLU A 377 25.84 -14.30 16.33
CA GLU A 377 26.06 -15.62 16.91
C GLU A 377 26.62 -15.56 18.34
N GLN A 378 26.95 -14.40 18.91
CA GLN A 378 27.32 -14.30 20.33
C GLN A 378 26.15 -14.64 21.25
N ASP A 379 24.93 -14.35 20.81
CA ASP A 379 23.71 -14.77 21.49
C ASP A 379 23.40 -16.25 21.14
N PRO A 380 23.29 -17.15 22.14
CA PRO A 380 23.06 -18.58 21.88
C PRO A 380 21.74 -18.88 21.18
N GLN A 381 20.68 -18.11 21.46
CA GLN A 381 19.37 -18.31 20.86
C GLN A 381 19.37 -17.84 19.40
N THR A 382 19.93 -16.66 19.13
CA THR A 382 20.12 -16.16 17.77
C THR A 382 20.98 -17.11 16.95
N ARG A 383 22.08 -17.62 17.50
CA ARG A 383 22.93 -18.64 16.84
C ARG A 383 22.13 -19.88 16.49
N ALA A 384 21.32 -20.40 17.41
CA ALA A 384 20.51 -21.59 17.17
C ALA A 384 19.48 -21.35 16.04
N PHE A 385 18.82 -20.19 16.01
CA PHE A 385 17.90 -19.83 14.93
C PHE A 385 18.63 -19.69 13.59
N ILE A 386 19.79 -19.04 13.54
CA ILE A 386 20.60 -18.94 12.31
C ILE A 386 20.92 -20.34 11.76
N GLN A 387 21.36 -21.26 12.63
CA GLN A 387 21.68 -22.64 12.23
C GLN A 387 20.47 -23.40 11.70
N GLN A 388 19.31 -23.23 12.33
CA GLN A 388 18.08 -23.88 11.87
C GLN A 388 17.58 -23.30 10.54
N ILE A 389 17.65 -21.98 10.35
CA ILE A 389 17.31 -21.35 9.06
C ILE A 389 18.27 -21.83 7.96
N GLN A 390 19.57 -21.98 8.26
CA GLN A 390 20.53 -22.58 7.33
C GLN A 390 20.21 -24.04 6.98
N GLN A 391 19.68 -24.82 7.92
CA GLN A 391 19.21 -26.19 7.65
C GLN A 391 17.96 -26.19 6.76
N LEU A 392 16.97 -25.35 7.06
CA LEU A 392 15.79 -25.17 6.21
C LEU A 392 16.19 -24.76 4.79
N LYS A 393 17.15 -23.83 4.65
CA LYS A 393 17.69 -23.39 3.36
C LYS A 393 18.26 -24.52 2.51
N GLN A 394 18.80 -25.58 3.12
CA GLN A 394 19.32 -26.75 2.39
C GLN A 394 18.21 -27.65 1.85
N SER A 395 17.05 -27.69 2.52
CA SER A 395 15.89 -28.50 2.12
C SER A 395 14.87 -27.74 1.27
N THR A 396 14.92 -26.42 1.28
CA THR A 396 13.95 -25.57 0.57
C THR A 396 14.44 -25.20 -0.83
N PRO A 397 13.58 -25.26 -1.86
CA PRO A 397 13.95 -24.82 -3.20
C PRO A 397 14.31 -23.32 -3.21
N ALA A 398 15.28 -22.93 -4.05
CA ALA A 398 15.71 -21.54 -4.18
C ALA A 398 14.63 -20.58 -4.73
N GLY A 399 13.52 -21.12 -5.26
CA GLY A 399 12.52 -20.36 -6.00
C GLY A 399 12.95 -20.04 -7.44
N PRO A 400 12.04 -19.50 -8.27
CA PRO A 400 12.38 -19.08 -9.61
C PRO A 400 13.29 -17.85 -9.58
N ALA A 401 14.32 -17.84 -10.44
CA ALA A 401 15.14 -16.65 -10.63
C ALA A 401 14.30 -15.53 -11.27
N LEU A 402 14.50 -14.29 -10.81
CA LEU A 402 13.81 -13.13 -11.38
C LEU A 402 14.34 -12.87 -12.80
N VAL A 403 13.45 -12.96 -13.80
CA VAL A 403 13.77 -12.65 -15.19
C VAL A 403 13.61 -11.15 -15.41
N ILE A 404 14.71 -10.46 -15.74
CA ILE A 404 14.69 -9.03 -16.04
C ILE A 404 14.60 -8.84 -17.55
N PRO A 405 13.52 -8.25 -18.09
CA PRO A 405 13.44 -7.93 -19.51
C PRO A 405 14.59 -6.98 -19.92
N PRO A 406 15.21 -7.14 -21.10
CA PRO A 406 16.33 -6.29 -21.51
C PRO A 406 16.03 -4.78 -21.44
N LYS A 407 14.80 -4.37 -21.76
CA LYS A 407 14.33 -2.97 -21.66
C LYS A 407 14.32 -2.40 -20.24
N CYS A 408 14.34 -3.27 -19.23
CA CYS A 408 14.35 -2.92 -17.81
C CYS A 408 15.75 -2.82 -17.23
N THR A 409 16.79 -3.01 -18.06
CA THR A 409 18.19 -2.87 -17.67
C THR A 409 18.78 -1.57 -18.21
N GLY A 410 20.02 -1.27 -17.82
CA GLY A 410 20.76 -0.13 -18.33
C GLY A 410 20.49 1.16 -17.56
N PRO A 411 20.96 2.31 -18.09
CA PRO A 411 20.81 3.58 -17.42
C PRO A 411 19.32 3.92 -17.28
N ALA A 412 18.97 4.46 -16.12
CA ALA A 412 17.69 5.14 -16.00
C ALA A 412 17.68 6.28 -17.02
N LEU A 413 16.53 6.52 -17.64
CA LEU A 413 16.32 7.75 -18.38
C LEU A 413 16.25 8.86 -17.34
N ARG A 414 17.43 9.26 -16.85
CA ARG A 414 17.58 10.47 -16.09
C ARG A 414 17.31 11.59 -17.08
N GLU A 415 16.06 12.01 -17.17
CA GLU A 415 15.85 13.43 -16.93
C GLU A 415 16.38 13.65 -15.51
N HIS A 416 17.69 13.90 -15.36
CA HIS A 416 18.07 14.74 -14.24
C HIS A 416 17.18 15.97 -14.40
N PRO A 417 16.61 16.53 -13.33
CA PRO A 417 16.33 17.95 -13.39
C PRO A 417 17.67 18.57 -13.81
N PRO A 418 17.79 19.21 -15.01
CA PRO A 418 18.94 20.04 -15.27
C PRO A 418 18.96 21.02 -14.11
N GLY A 419 20.07 21.03 -13.36
CA GLY A 419 20.10 21.57 -12.00
C GLY A 419 19.40 22.91 -11.88
N VAL A 420 18.62 23.09 -10.82
CA VAL A 420 17.87 24.34 -10.58
C VAL A 420 17.20 24.78 -11.89
N GLY A 421 16.35 23.92 -12.46
CA GLY A 421 15.28 24.43 -13.31
C GLY A 421 14.60 25.52 -12.49
N GLU A 422 14.48 26.72 -13.07
CA GLU A 422 13.91 27.89 -12.39
C GLU A 422 12.79 27.41 -11.47
N SER A 423 12.84 27.76 -10.18
CA SER A 423 11.67 27.63 -9.33
C SER A 423 10.60 28.51 -9.97
N VAL A 424 9.83 27.95 -10.91
CA VAL A 424 8.69 28.65 -11.45
C VAL A 424 7.75 28.61 -10.27
N ALA A 425 7.58 29.75 -9.59
CA ALA A 425 6.84 29.82 -8.34
C ALA A 425 5.38 29.32 -8.45
N LYS A 426 4.91 29.05 -9.67
CA LYS A 426 3.57 28.55 -10.02
C LYS A 426 3.64 27.67 -11.27
N ILE A 427 2.75 26.68 -11.38
CA ILE A 427 2.60 25.90 -12.61
C ILE A 427 2.12 26.86 -13.71
N PRO A 428 2.77 26.91 -14.89
CA PRO A 428 2.29 27.73 -16.00
C PRO A 428 0.85 27.40 -16.37
N ASN A 429 0.04 28.42 -16.61
CA ASN A 429 -1.31 28.23 -17.14
C ASN A 429 -1.28 27.44 -18.45
N GLY A 430 -2.34 26.69 -18.70
CA GLY A 430 -2.47 25.84 -19.89
C GLY A 430 -3.28 24.59 -19.62
N VAL A 431 -3.33 23.73 -20.62
CA VAL A 431 -4.08 22.47 -20.56
C VAL A 431 -3.12 21.32 -20.44
N TYR A 432 -3.25 20.52 -19.38
CA TYR A 432 -2.42 19.37 -19.07
C TYR A 432 -3.25 18.10 -19.13
N ARG A 433 -2.73 17.00 -19.70
CA ARG A 433 -3.44 15.73 -19.81
C ARG A 433 -2.62 14.53 -19.35
N ALA A 434 -3.27 13.63 -18.62
CA ALA A 434 -2.76 12.31 -18.28
C ALA A 434 -3.73 11.23 -18.78
N ASP A 435 -3.18 10.10 -19.24
CA ASP A 435 -3.94 8.90 -19.58
C ASP A 435 -3.82 7.91 -18.42
N VAL A 436 -4.91 7.73 -17.70
CA VAL A 436 -5.02 6.91 -16.49
C VAL A 436 -6.13 5.90 -16.74
N SER A 437 -5.81 4.81 -17.46
CA SER A 437 -6.82 3.82 -17.85
C SER A 437 -7.43 3.10 -16.65
N GLU A 438 -8.68 2.65 -16.78
CA GLU A 438 -9.34 1.84 -15.75
C GLU A 438 -8.50 0.61 -15.37
N GLN A 439 -7.93 -0.10 -16.36
CA GLN A 439 -7.06 -1.23 -16.10
C GLN A 439 -5.82 -0.84 -15.28
N PHE A 440 -5.22 0.31 -15.58
CA PHE A 440 -4.07 0.79 -14.81
C PHE A 440 -4.45 1.07 -13.34
N LEU A 441 -5.64 1.62 -13.09
CA LEU A 441 -6.16 1.87 -11.74
C LEU A 441 -6.44 0.56 -10.99
N LEU A 442 -7.03 -0.45 -11.66
CA LEU A 442 -7.23 -1.79 -11.11
C LEU A 442 -5.90 -2.47 -10.76
N ASP A 443 -4.93 -2.40 -11.66
CA ASP A 443 -3.60 -2.99 -11.46
C ASP A 443 -2.83 -2.30 -10.31
N ALA A 444 -3.13 -1.03 -10.06
CA ALA A 444 -2.61 -0.26 -8.94
C ALA A 444 -3.32 -0.54 -7.61
N GLY A 445 -4.39 -1.36 -7.60
CA GLY A 445 -5.09 -1.79 -6.39
C GLY A 445 -6.32 -0.95 -6.02
N LEU A 446 -6.79 -0.05 -6.88
CA LEU A 446 -8.05 0.67 -6.64
C LEU A 446 -9.25 -0.26 -6.84
N SER A 447 -10.36 0.04 -6.16
CA SER A 447 -11.60 -0.72 -6.33
C SER A 447 -12.14 -0.61 -7.75
N ALA A 448 -12.91 -1.60 -8.19
CA ALA A 448 -13.55 -1.58 -9.51
C ALA A 448 -14.47 -0.37 -9.71
N THR A 449 -15.05 0.17 -8.62
CA THR A 449 -15.87 1.38 -8.68
C THR A 449 -15.00 2.60 -8.94
N GLU A 450 -13.91 2.79 -8.18
CA GLU A 450 -13.00 3.93 -8.36
C GLU A 450 -12.30 3.90 -9.71
N ALA A 451 -11.83 2.72 -10.13
CA ALA A 451 -11.18 2.53 -11.41
C ALA A 451 -12.11 2.86 -12.58
N ARG A 452 -13.39 2.46 -12.50
CA ARG A 452 -14.40 2.80 -13.51
C ARG A 452 -14.73 4.29 -13.53
N ASP A 453 -14.86 4.89 -12.35
CA ASP A 453 -15.32 6.28 -12.22
C ASP A 453 -14.21 7.29 -12.56
N GLN A 454 -12.93 6.96 -12.34
CA GLN A 454 -11.78 7.81 -12.66
C GLN A 454 -10.99 7.40 -13.89
N GLY A 455 -11.20 6.19 -14.41
CA GLY A 455 -10.50 5.67 -15.57
C GLY A 455 -10.79 6.49 -16.83
N GLY A 456 -9.73 6.96 -17.50
CA GLY A 456 -9.82 7.64 -18.79
C GLY A 456 -8.76 8.70 -19.00
N ILE A 457 -9.08 9.68 -19.85
CA ILE A 457 -8.21 10.83 -20.12
C ILE A 457 -8.56 11.94 -19.13
N LEU A 458 -7.67 12.16 -18.17
CA LEU A 458 -7.75 13.24 -17.21
C LEU A 458 -7.15 14.51 -17.81
N THR A 459 -7.85 15.64 -17.65
CA THR A 459 -7.41 16.94 -18.13
C THR A 459 -7.47 17.96 -17.00
N ILE A 460 -6.37 18.67 -16.75
CA ILE A 460 -6.31 19.85 -15.88
C ILE A 460 -6.20 21.09 -16.78
N ILE A 461 -7.16 21.99 -16.68
CA ILE A 461 -7.12 23.31 -17.32
C ILE A 461 -6.73 24.31 -16.24
N LEU A 462 -5.49 24.79 -16.28
CA LEU A 462 -4.95 25.75 -15.33
C LEU A 462 -5.09 27.18 -15.85
N GLU A 463 -5.77 28.00 -15.08
CA GLU A 463 -5.98 29.43 -15.27
C GLU A 463 -5.44 30.20 -14.06
N PRO A 464 -5.24 31.53 -14.14
CA PRO A 464 -4.77 32.31 -12.99
C PRO A 464 -5.64 32.09 -11.74
N GLY A 465 -5.09 31.37 -10.75
CA GLY A 465 -5.75 31.09 -9.47
C GLY A 465 -6.85 30.03 -9.50
N ARG A 466 -7.10 29.38 -10.65
CA ARG A 466 -8.16 28.37 -10.80
C ARG A 466 -7.71 27.17 -11.62
N ALA A 467 -8.30 26.01 -11.34
CA ALA A 467 -8.17 24.83 -12.18
C ALA A 467 -9.52 24.22 -12.47
N THR A 468 -9.69 23.70 -13.68
CA THR A 468 -10.83 22.85 -14.05
C THR A 468 -10.33 21.45 -14.37
N PHE A 469 -10.85 20.46 -13.65
CA PHE A 469 -10.61 19.05 -13.90
C PHE A 469 -11.71 18.50 -14.80
N ARG A 470 -11.32 17.80 -15.86
CA ARG A 470 -12.21 17.12 -16.78
C ARG A 470 -11.73 15.70 -16.99
N THR A 471 -12.65 14.75 -16.85
CA THR A 471 -12.41 13.34 -17.13
C THR A 471 -13.21 12.93 -18.36
N LYS A 472 -12.53 12.43 -19.38
CA LYS A 472 -13.16 11.71 -20.48
C LYS A 472 -13.11 10.22 -20.16
N SER A 473 -14.18 9.71 -19.57
CA SER A 473 -14.39 8.29 -19.27
C SER A 473 -15.14 7.58 -20.41
N ASP A 474 -14.92 6.28 -20.55
CA ASP A 474 -15.68 5.40 -21.45
C ASP A 474 -17.09 5.07 -20.91
N HIS A 475 -17.36 5.36 -19.63
CA HIS A 475 -18.60 4.97 -18.93
C HIS A 475 -19.63 6.10 -18.80
N GLY A 476 -19.38 7.27 -19.40
CA GLY A 476 -20.32 8.37 -19.46
C GLY A 476 -19.72 9.73 -19.13
N PRO A 477 -20.50 10.82 -19.23
CA PRO A 477 -20.02 12.17 -18.96
C PRO A 477 -19.79 12.37 -17.46
N VAL A 478 -18.53 12.64 -17.08
CA VAL A 478 -18.17 13.13 -15.74
C VAL A 478 -18.30 14.66 -15.76
N PRO A 479 -19.04 15.27 -14.82
CA PRO A 479 -19.12 16.73 -14.72
C PRO A 479 -17.73 17.34 -14.52
N ASP A 480 -17.46 18.45 -15.20
CA ASP A 480 -16.24 19.22 -14.97
C ASP A 480 -16.20 19.72 -13.52
N CYS A 481 -15.04 19.61 -12.88
CA CYS A 481 -14.82 20.04 -11.51
C CYS A 481 -13.93 21.29 -11.47
N GLY A 482 -14.51 22.43 -11.08
CA GLY A 482 -13.80 23.69 -10.89
C GLY A 482 -13.24 23.81 -9.47
N THR A 483 -11.99 24.24 -9.34
CA THR A 483 -11.27 24.39 -8.06
C THR A 483 -10.50 25.70 -8.01
N ASP A 484 -10.22 26.16 -6.79
CA ASP A 484 -9.26 27.23 -6.53
C ASP A 484 -7.85 26.64 -6.42
N VAL A 485 -6.86 27.35 -6.95
CA VAL A 485 -5.45 26.93 -6.92
C VAL A 485 -4.66 27.90 -6.06
N SER A 486 -4.01 27.38 -5.03
CA SER A 486 -3.11 28.15 -4.17
C SER A 486 -1.71 27.53 -4.18
N TYR A 487 -0.72 28.35 -3.85
CA TYR A 487 0.68 27.93 -3.82
C TYR A 487 1.28 28.35 -2.48
N ASP A 488 1.99 27.43 -1.83
CA ASP A 488 2.79 27.65 -0.63
C ASP A 488 4.19 27.05 -0.84
N GLY A 489 5.17 27.92 -1.09
CA GLY A 489 6.49 27.51 -1.53
C GLY A 489 6.44 26.66 -2.81
N GLU A 490 6.93 25.42 -2.73
CA GLU A 490 6.95 24.46 -3.83
C GLU A 490 5.69 23.57 -3.90
N ARG A 491 4.70 23.83 -3.04
CA ARG A 491 3.47 23.05 -2.96
C ARG A 491 2.33 23.78 -3.64
N VAL A 492 1.56 23.06 -4.45
CA VAL A 492 0.30 23.53 -5.03
C VAL A 492 -0.85 22.83 -4.33
N SER A 493 -1.93 23.56 -4.05
CA SER A 493 -3.15 23.02 -3.44
C SER A 493 -4.36 23.35 -4.30
N PHE A 494 -5.16 22.32 -4.60
CA PHE A 494 -6.41 22.40 -5.34
C PHE A 494 -7.57 22.25 -4.36
N ALA A 495 -8.37 23.30 -4.18
CA ALA A 495 -9.48 23.31 -3.23
C ALA A 495 -10.84 23.32 -3.96
N ALA A 496 -11.78 22.49 -3.50
CA ALA A 496 -13.10 22.38 -4.12
C ALA A 496 -13.97 23.65 -3.90
N ASP A 497 -14.62 24.10 -4.97
CA ASP A 497 -15.51 25.28 -4.96
C ASP A 497 -16.87 24.97 -4.30
N TYR A 498 -17.47 25.95 -3.62
CA TYR A 498 -18.80 25.83 -3.02
C TYR A 498 -19.86 25.81 -4.13
N GLY A 499 -20.33 24.61 -4.49
CA GLY A 499 -21.56 24.44 -5.28
C GLY A 499 -21.50 23.43 -6.43
N ILE A 500 -20.38 22.73 -6.64
CA ILE A 500 -20.24 21.71 -7.69
C ILE A 500 -19.74 20.39 -7.07
N GLN A 501 -20.24 19.27 -7.61
CA GLN A 501 -19.99 17.88 -7.19
C GLN A 501 -18.53 17.43 -7.43
N CYS A 502 -17.56 18.03 -6.74
CA CYS A 502 -16.17 17.56 -6.70
C CYS A 502 -15.96 16.63 -5.49
N GLY A 503 -16.66 15.49 -5.44
CA GLY A 503 -16.52 14.52 -4.35
C GLY A 503 -16.90 15.04 -2.96
N THR A 504 -17.01 14.14 -1.97
CA THR A 504 -17.29 14.48 -0.58
C THR A 504 -16.01 14.50 0.24
N ALA A 505 -15.16 15.51 0.06
CA ALA A 505 -14.09 15.79 1.01
C ALA A 505 -14.64 16.67 2.14
N SER A 506 -14.61 16.18 3.38
CA SER A 506 -15.05 16.90 4.58
C SER A 506 -14.30 18.21 4.83
N ASP A 507 -13.09 18.36 4.27
CA ASP A 507 -12.17 19.48 4.53
C ASP A 507 -11.81 20.30 3.29
N ARG A 508 -12.54 20.14 2.17
CA ARG A 508 -12.49 21.04 0.99
C ARG A 508 -11.18 21.04 0.19
N LEU A 509 -10.19 20.22 0.56
CA LEU A 509 -9.00 19.94 -0.24
C LEU A 509 -9.32 18.81 -1.24
N LEU A 510 -9.07 19.03 -2.53
CA LEU A 510 -9.09 17.96 -3.54
C LEU A 510 -7.78 17.19 -3.47
N PHE A 511 -6.66 17.86 -3.71
CA PHE A 511 -5.34 17.38 -3.34
C PHE A 511 -4.36 18.56 -3.24
N SER A 512 -3.26 18.34 -2.54
CA SER A 512 -2.06 19.18 -2.64
C SER A 512 -0.85 18.33 -2.99
N ALA A 513 0.15 18.92 -3.63
CA ALA A 513 1.33 18.18 -4.06
C ALA A 513 2.51 19.13 -4.26
N ARG A 514 3.72 18.60 -4.15
CA ARG A 514 4.85 19.19 -4.85
C ARG A 514 4.78 18.88 -6.32
N TRP A 515 5.39 19.72 -7.14
CA TRP A 515 5.33 19.55 -8.58
C TRP A 515 6.65 19.89 -9.26
N THR A 516 6.85 19.26 -10.42
CA THR A 516 7.94 19.60 -11.34
C THR A 516 7.37 19.76 -12.74
N LEU A 517 7.89 20.70 -13.52
CA LEU A 517 7.57 20.84 -14.94
C LEU A 517 8.85 20.81 -15.76
N ALA A 518 9.03 19.78 -16.56
CA ALA A 518 10.16 19.65 -17.48
C ALA A 518 9.65 19.20 -18.85
N ASN A 519 10.17 19.79 -19.93
CA ASN A 519 9.82 19.40 -21.31
C ASN A 519 8.31 19.39 -21.62
N GLY A 520 7.51 20.20 -20.92
CA GLY A 520 6.06 20.22 -21.05
C GLY A 520 5.34 19.09 -20.30
N GLU A 521 6.05 18.26 -19.52
CA GLU A 521 5.47 17.27 -18.63
C GLU A 521 5.45 17.79 -17.18
N LEU A 522 4.25 17.93 -16.64
CA LEU A 522 3.99 18.24 -15.24
C LEU A 522 3.90 16.93 -14.45
N ARG A 523 4.59 16.84 -13.32
CA ARG A 523 4.52 15.69 -12.41
C ARG A 523 4.17 16.18 -11.01
N PHE A 524 3.34 15.40 -10.32
CA PHE A 524 2.99 15.62 -8.93
C PHE A 524 3.67 14.57 -8.04
N ALA A 525 4.17 15.00 -6.89
CA ALA A 525 4.79 14.16 -5.87
C ALA A 525 4.39 14.66 -4.48
N GLN A 526 4.58 13.82 -3.45
CA GLN A 526 4.18 14.14 -2.07
C GLN A 526 2.71 14.58 -1.99
N ILE A 527 1.82 13.79 -2.59
CA ILE A 527 0.41 14.12 -2.72
C ILE A 527 -0.27 13.99 -1.36
N GLU A 528 -1.13 14.95 -1.01
CA GLU A 528 -2.02 14.90 0.16
C GLU A 528 -3.47 15.13 -0.29
N PRO A 529 -4.45 14.34 0.18
CA PRO A 529 -4.31 13.21 1.09
C PRO A 529 -3.37 12.12 0.56
N ASP A 530 -2.57 11.54 1.46
CA ASP A 530 -1.57 10.54 1.09
C ASP A 530 -2.19 9.14 1.06
N ASP A 531 -3.24 8.97 0.28
CA ASP A 531 -3.93 7.70 0.08
C ASP A 531 -3.62 7.07 -1.29
N LEU A 532 -3.96 5.79 -1.43
CA LEU A 532 -3.69 5.03 -2.65
C LEU A 532 -4.39 5.64 -3.87
N PHE A 533 -5.61 6.15 -3.69
CA PHE A 533 -6.39 6.74 -4.76
C PHE A 533 -5.69 8.00 -5.28
N ASP A 534 -5.37 8.95 -4.41
CA ASP A 534 -4.79 10.23 -4.78
C ASP A 534 -3.36 10.08 -5.34
N ARG A 535 -2.53 9.23 -4.75
CA ARG A 535 -1.19 8.92 -5.31
C ARG A 535 -1.28 8.33 -6.71
N THR A 536 -2.24 7.44 -6.95
CA THR A 536 -2.36 6.74 -8.23
C THR A 536 -2.95 7.64 -9.30
N VAL A 537 -4.04 8.34 -9.00
CA VAL A 537 -4.76 9.19 -9.94
C VAL A 537 -3.94 10.43 -10.31
N TRP A 538 -3.32 11.10 -9.33
CA TRP A 538 -2.61 12.36 -9.57
C TRP A 538 -1.11 12.19 -9.84
N GLY A 539 -0.46 11.21 -9.18
CA GLY A 539 1.01 11.11 -9.13
C GLY A 539 1.64 10.06 -10.03
N ALA A 540 0.92 9.00 -10.40
CA ALA A 540 1.54 7.84 -11.03
C ALA A 540 1.82 8.01 -12.54
N LYS A 541 1.29 9.06 -13.18
CA LYS A 541 1.50 9.37 -14.60
C LYS A 541 1.92 10.82 -14.81
N PRO A 542 2.81 11.12 -15.78
CA PRO A 542 3.08 12.50 -16.17
C PRO A 542 1.88 13.15 -16.87
N TRP A 543 1.72 14.45 -16.65
CA TRP A 543 0.71 15.29 -17.25
C TRP A 543 1.30 16.12 -18.39
N LYS A 544 0.92 15.84 -19.63
CA LYS A 544 1.45 16.52 -20.81
C LYS A 544 0.74 17.83 -21.06
N LYS A 545 1.47 18.93 -21.17
CA LYS A 545 0.94 20.22 -21.63
C LYS A 545 0.61 20.15 -23.12
N ILE A 546 -0.64 20.43 -23.46
CA ILE A 546 -1.17 20.33 -24.82
C ILE A 546 -1.69 21.65 -25.39
N ALA A 547 -1.87 22.68 -24.56
CA ALA A 547 -2.27 24.02 -24.95
C ALA A 547 -1.78 25.06 -23.94
#